data_AF-A0A945C8H3-F1
#
_entry.id   AF-A0A945C8H3-F1
#
_cell.length_a   1.000
_cell.length_b   1.000
_cell.length_c   1.000
_cell.angle_alpha   90.00
_cell.angle_beta   90.00
_cell.angle_gamma   90.00
#
_symmetry.space_group_name_H-M   'P 1'
#
loop_
_entity.id
_entity.type
_entity.pdbx_description
1 polymer ?
#
loop_
_entity_poly.entity_id
_entity_poly.type
_entity_poly.pdbx_seq_one_letter_code
_entity_poly.pdbx_strand_id
1 'polypeptide(L)'
;MKKGEITTKDLKNNIDHLRVDIGDVLKAVNDFSTDVGKEISSIKGDVSGLRSDVNSLKGDFGQIKKTINTQMVTKDYLDDKLGQMEVGMNLKHTRTDKLVSVLKSKKALTIAESKQILAN
;
A
#
# COMPACT_ATOMS: atom_id res chain seq x y z
N MET A 1 27.55 -28.56 -74.66
CA MET A 1 27.50 -27.54 -73.60
C MET A 1 28.91 -27.10 -73.27
N LYS A 2 29.17 -25.79 -73.26
CA LYS A 2 30.46 -25.25 -72.84
C LYS A 2 30.60 -25.37 -71.33
N LYS A 3 31.81 -25.62 -70.84
CA LYS A 3 32.12 -25.66 -69.40
C LYS A 3 31.71 -24.31 -68.78
N GLY A 4 30.66 -24.29 -67.96
CA GLY A 4 30.10 -23.08 -67.34
C GLY A 4 28.72 -22.60 -67.84
N GLU A 5 28.11 -23.26 -68.84
CA GLU A 5 26.71 -22.94 -69.23
C GLU A 5 25.71 -23.49 -68.21
N ILE A 6 24.89 -22.61 -67.63
CA ILE A 6 23.73 -22.98 -66.81
C ILE A 6 22.63 -23.56 -67.71
N THR A 7 22.10 -24.73 -67.33
CA THR A 7 20.97 -25.35 -68.03
C THR A 7 19.63 -24.88 -67.48
N THR A 8 18.57 -25.08 -68.26
CA THR A 8 17.19 -24.95 -67.78
C THR A 8 16.86 -25.93 -66.65
N LYS A 9 17.54 -27.08 -66.58
CA LYS A 9 17.41 -28.05 -65.47
C LYS A 9 17.98 -27.48 -64.17
N ASP A 10 19.11 -26.79 -64.22
CA ASP A 10 19.72 -26.15 -63.05
C ASP A 10 18.81 -25.05 -62.50
N LEU A 11 18.25 -24.21 -63.39
CA LEU A 11 17.27 -23.19 -63.00
C LEU A 11 16.02 -23.82 -62.37
N LYS A 12 15.51 -24.93 -62.92
CA LYS A 12 14.36 -25.63 -62.36
C LYS A 12 14.63 -26.14 -60.94
N ASN A 13 15.79 -26.77 -60.72
CA ASN A 13 16.17 -27.25 -59.39
C ASN A 13 16.26 -26.11 -58.38
N ASN A 14 16.88 -24.98 -58.74
CA ASN A 14 16.95 -23.82 -57.86
C ASN A 14 15.56 -23.25 -57.54
N ILE A 15 14.65 -23.20 -58.52
CA ILE A 15 13.26 -22.77 -58.30
C ILE A 15 12.54 -23.73 -57.35
N ASP A 16 12.75 -25.03 -57.49
CA ASP A 16 12.12 -26.02 -56.62
C ASP A 16 12.67 -25.93 -55.17
N HIS A 17 13.97 -25.66 -54.99
CA HIS A 17 14.55 -25.35 -53.67
C HIS A 17 13.98 -24.06 -53.07
N LEU A 18 13.94 -22.97 -53.85
CA LEU A 18 13.38 -21.70 -53.39
C LEU A 18 11.91 -21.82 -52.98
N ARG A 19 11.12 -22.67 -53.66
CA ARG A 19 9.73 -22.95 -53.27
C ARG A 19 9.64 -23.64 -51.90
N VAL A 20 10.55 -24.58 -51.62
CA VAL A 20 10.63 -25.25 -50.32
C VAL A 20 11.02 -24.24 -49.24
N ASP A 21 12.10 -23.48 -49.45
CA ASP A 21 12.57 -22.48 -48.49
C ASP A 21 11.48 -21.43 -48.17
N ILE A 22 10.76 -20.95 -49.19
CA ILE A 22 9.64 -20.03 -49.00
C ILE A 22 8.52 -20.69 -48.19
N GLY A 23 8.21 -21.96 -48.45
CA GLY A 23 7.22 -22.72 -47.68
C GLY A 23 7.59 -22.83 -46.20
N ASP A 24 8.86 -23.13 -45.91
CA ASP A 24 9.37 -23.25 -44.55
C ASP A 24 9.37 -21.90 -43.82
N VAL A 25 9.76 -20.81 -44.50
CA VAL A 25 9.70 -19.46 -43.94
C VAL A 25 8.25 -19.05 -43.63
N LEU A 26 7.30 -19.30 -44.54
CA LEU A 26 5.89 -19.00 -44.31
C LEU A 26 5.33 -19.78 -43.11
N LYS A 27 5.72 -21.04 -42.96
CA LYS A 27 5.34 -21.85 -41.79
C LYS A 27 5.92 -21.25 -40.50
N ALA A 28 7.21 -20.95 -40.48
CA ALA A 28 7.87 -20.36 -39.30
C ALA A 28 7.25 -19.02 -38.90
N VAL A 29 6.91 -18.16 -39.87
CA VAL A 29 6.23 -16.88 -39.62
C VAL A 29 4.83 -17.08 -39.04
N ASN A 30 4.06 -18.04 -39.56
CA ASN A 30 2.72 -18.34 -39.04
C ASN A 30 2.76 -18.92 -37.62
N ASP A 31 3.71 -19.81 -37.35
CA ASP A 31 3.92 -20.39 -36.02
C ASP A 31 4.31 -19.29 -35.01
N PHE A 32 5.28 -18.44 -35.37
CA PHE A 32 5.68 -17.29 -34.54
C PHE A 32 4.52 -16.33 -34.26
N SER A 33 3.74 -15.99 -35.30
CA SER A 33 2.58 -15.11 -35.15
C SER A 33 1.54 -15.71 -34.20
N THR A 34 1.32 -17.03 -34.29
CA THR A 34 0.40 -17.76 -33.42
C THR A 34 0.88 -17.75 -31.97
N ASP A 35 2.15 -18.02 -31.73
CA ASP A 35 2.70 -18.11 -30.38
C ASP A 35 2.75 -16.74 -29.69
N VAL A 36 3.17 -15.69 -30.41
CA VAL A 36 3.10 -14.31 -29.90
C VAL A 36 1.66 -13.92 -29.57
N GLY A 37 0.68 -14.32 -30.40
CA GLY A 37 -0.74 -14.07 -30.12
C GLY A 37 -1.23 -14.72 -28.82
N LYS A 38 -0.77 -15.93 -28.52
CA LYS A 38 -1.09 -16.63 -27.27
C LYS A 38 -0.42 -15.96 -26.07
N GLU A 39 0.85 -15.61 -26.16
CA GLU A 39 1.57 -14.93 -25.08
C GLU A 39 0.94 -13.57 -24.73
N ILE A 40 0.62 -12.76 -25.74
CA ILE A 40 -0.07 -11.47 -25.53
C ILE A 40 -1.43 -11.67 -24.85
N SER A 41 -2.17 -12.72 -25.24
CA SER A 41 -3.46 -13.03 -24.62
C SER A 41 -3.31 -13.45 -23.16
N SER A 42 -2.28 -14.24 -22.83
CA SER A 42 -1.94 -14.62 -21.46
C SER A 42 -1.59 -13.38 -20.61
N ILE A 43 -0.68 -12.54 -21.10
CA ILE A 43 -0.27 -11.30 -20.43
C ILE A 43 -1.47 -10.39 -20.17
N LYS A 44 -2.39 -10.28 -21.13
CA LYS A 44 -3.62 -9.50 -20.95
C LYS A 44 -4.51 -10.07 -19.84
N GLY A 45 -4.56 -11.39 -19.71
CA GLY A 45 -5.21 -12.09 -18.60
C GLY A 45 -4.57 -11.73 -17.26
N ASP A 46 -3.25 -11.88 -17.15
CA ASP A 46 -2.49 -11.59 -15.92
C ASP A 46 -2.65 -10.13 -15.50
N VAL A 47 -2.53 -9.19 -16.42
CA VAL A 47 -2.72 -7.74 -16.16
C VAL A 47 -4.15 -7.44 -15.69
N SER A 48 -5.16 -8.15 -16.23
CA SER A 48 -6.54 -8.00 -15.77
C SER A 48 -6.75 -8.55 -14.36
N GLY A 49 -6.10 -9.68 -14.04
CA GLY A 49 -6.05 -10.24 -12.69
C GLY A 49 -5.41 -9.28 -11.69
N LEU A 50 -4.21 -8.78 -11.98
CA LEU A 50 -3.51 -7.80 -11.14
C LEU A 50 -4.34 -6.53 -10.91
N ARG A 51 -5.07 -6.06 -11.92
CA ARG A 51 -5.96 -4.91 -11.78
C ARG A 51 -7.11 -5.19 -10.80
N SER A 52 -7.64 -6.41 -10.79
CA SER A 52 -8.66 -6.84 -9.82
C SER A 52 -8.08 -6.85 -8.41
N ASP A 53 -6.93 -7.50 -8.22
CA ASP A 53 -6.25 -7.60 -6.91
C ASP A 53 -5.95 -6.22 -6.31
N VAL A 54 -5.43 -5.29 -7.13
CA VAL A 54 -5.15 -3.92 -6.69
C VAL A 54 -6.43 -3.18 -6.26
N ASN A 55 -7.56 -3.41 -6.92
CA ASN A 55 -8.82 -2.80 -6.52
C ASN A 55 -9.34 -3.38 -5.19
N SER A 56 -9.21 -4.69 -4.99
CA SER A 56 -9.54 -5.34 -3.71
C SER A 56 -8.68 -4.78 -2.57
N LEU A 57 -7.36 -4.68 -2.77
CA LEU A 57 -6.43 -4.10 -1.79
C LEU A 57 -6.76 -2.64 -1.44
N LYS A 58 -7.19 -1.83 -2.42
CA LYS A 58 -7.69 -0.47 -2.15
C LYS A 58 -8.93 -0.48 -1.27
N GLY A 59 -9.84 -1.42 -1.48
CA GLY A 59 -11.03 -1.62 -0.66
C GLY A 59 -10.65 -1.98 0.78
N ASP A 60 -9.81 -2.99 0.95
CA ASP A 60 -9.33 -3.46 2.26
C ASP A 60 -8.61 -2.34 3.03
N PHE A 61 -7.72 -1.61 2.35
CA PHE A 61 -7.03 -0.47 2.95
C PHE A 61 -7.99 0.65 3.38
N GLY A 62 -9.05 0.90 2.61
CA GLY A 62 -10.11 1.82 2.98
C GLY A 62 -10.85 1.39 4.27
N GLN A 63 -11.10 0.09 4.41
CA GLN A 63 -11.72 -0.47 5.62
C GLN A 63 -10.79 -0.34 6.84
N ILE A 64 -9.51 -0.66 6.69
CA ILE A 64 -8.51 -0.51 7.76
C ILE A 64 -8.46 0.96 8.24
N LYS A 65 -8.42 1.92 7.31
CA LYS A 65 -8.42 3.35 7.65
C LYS A 65 -9.67 3.74 8.44
N LYS A 66 -10.83 3.21 8.07
CA LYS A 66 -12.09 3.43 8.80
C LYS A 66 -12.01 2.84 10.21
N THR A 67 -11.57 1.59 10.36
CA THR A 67 -11.40 0.94 11.67
C THR A 67 -10.47 1.73 12.58
N ILE A 68 -9.32 2.19 12.08
CA ILE A 68 -8.38 3.02 12.85
C ILE A 68 -9.04 4.32 13.31
N ASN A 69 -9.79 4.98 12.44
CA ASN A 69 -10.39 6.29 12.75
C ASN A 69 -11.63 6.21 13.64
N THR A 70 -12.40 5.12 13.59
CA THR A 70 -13.72 5.06 14.25
C THR A 70 -13.84 4.04 15.35
N GLN A 71 -13.00 3.00 15.37
CA GLN A 71 -13.10 1.90 16.34
C GLN A 71 -11.91 1.86 17.29
N MET A 72 -10.74 2.33 16.85
CA MET A 72 -9.55 2.37 17.69
C MET A 72 -9.42 3.72 18.39
N VAL A 73 -8.86 3.69 19.59
CA VAL A 73 -8.44 4.90 20.29
C VAL A 73 -7.20 5.44 19.58
N THR A 74 -7.31 6.61 18.97
CA THR A 74 -6.18 7.27 18.31
C THR A 74 -5.27 7.95 19.33
N LYS A 75 -4.01 8.17 18.95
CA LYS A 75 -3.07 8.96 19.75
C LYS A 75 -3.65 10.35 20.06
N ASP A 76 -4.24 11.01 19.07
CA ASP A 76 -4.85 12.34 19.23
C ASP A 76 -5.97 12.34 20.28
N TYR A 77 -6.79 11.28 20.32
CA TYR A 77 -7.82 11.14 21.36
C TYR A 77 -7.21 10.99 22.76
N LEU A 78 -6.14 10.20 22.90
CA LEU A 78 -5.45 10.06 24.19
C LEU A 78 -4.76 11.36 24.61
N ASP A 79 -4.10 12.06 23.68
CA ASP A 79 -3.46 13.33 23.94
C ASP A 79 -4.49 14.37 24.45
N ASP A 80 -5.68 14.44 23.84
CA ASP A 80 -6.79 15.30 24.30
C ASP A 80 -7.28 14.93 25.71
N LYS A 81 -7.52 13.63 25.96
CA LYS A 81 -8.00 13.17 27.27
C LYS A 81 -6.97 13.36 28.38
N LEU A 82 -5.70 13.12 28.10
CA LEU A 82 -4.61 13.37 29.05
C LEU A 82 -4.45 14.85 29.35
N GLY A 83 -4.55 15.72 28.34
CA GLY A 83 -4.55 17.18 28.55
C GLY A 83 -5.71 17.66 29.43
N GLN A 84 -6.93 17.14 29.20
CA GLN A 84 -8.09 17.42 30.06
C GLN A 84 -7.86 16.96 31.51
N MET A 85 -7.26 15.79 31.71
CA MET A 85 -6.91 15.28 33.04
C MET A 85 -5.86 16.16 33.72
N GLU A 86 -4.82 16.59 33.02
CA GLU A 86 -3.78 17.48 33.55
C GLU A 86 -4.38 18.80 34.07
N VAL A 87 -5.22 19.46 33.26
CA VAL A 87 -5.93 20.68 33.66
C VAL A 87 -6.82 20.44 34.88
N GLY A 88 -7.57 19.33 34.89
CA GLY A 88 -8.44 18.95 36.00
C GLY A 88 -7.68 18.73 37.30
N MET A 89 -6.54 18.05 37.25
CA MET A 89 -5.65 17.85 38.40
C MET A 89 -5.07 19.18 38.90
N ASN A 90 -4.57 20.03 38.01
CA ASN A 90 -4.00 21.35 38.37
C ASN A 90 -5.02 22.27 39.06
N LEU A 91 -6.27 22.27 38.59
CA LEU A 91 -7.36 23.01 39.22
C LEU A 91 -7.70 22.50 40.62
N LYS A 92 -7.68 21.17 40.84
CA LYS A 92 -7.90 20.57 42.16
C LYS A 92 -6.80 20.93 43.15
N HIS A 93 -5.53 20.89 42.74
CA HIS A 93 -4.40 21.33 43.59
C HIS A 93 -4.55 22.81 43.98
N THR A 94 -4.75 23.69 42.99
CA THR A 94 -4.96 25.14 43.24
C THR A 94 -6.12 25.42 44.20
N ARG A 95 -7.24 24.67 44.08
CA ARG A 95 -8.38 24.80 44.99
C ARG A 95 -8.05 24.34 46.40
N THR A 96 -7.27 23.27 46.53
CA THR A 96 -6.81 22.74 47.83
C THR A 96 -5.89 23.75 48.51
N ASP A 97 -4.93 24.32 47.78
CA ASP A 97 -4.03 25.39 48.28
C ASP A 97 -4.82 26.60 48.79
N LYS A 98 -5.80 27.05 47.99
CA LYS A 98 -6.68 28.17 48.36
C LYS A 98 -7.51 27.85 49.60
N LEU A 99 -8.08 26.65 49.70
CA LEU A 99 -8.86 26.24 50.85
C LEU A 99 -8.00 26.20 52.12
N VAL A 100 -6.81 25.60 52.06
CA VAL A 100 -5.86 25.56 53.18
C VAL A 100 -5.48 26.97 53.61
N SER A 101 -5.21 27.88 52.66
CA SER A 101 -4.93 29.29 52.96
C SER A 101 -6.09 29.99 53.69
N VAL A 102 -7.33 29.79 53.22
CA VAL A 102 -8.55 30.33 53.86
C VAL A 102 -8.76 29.76 55.26
N LEU A 103 -8.54 28.46 55.46
CA LEU A 103 -8.71 27.83 56.77
C LEU A 103 -7.65 28.29 57.78
N LYS A 104 -6.40 28.49 57.33
CA LYS A 104 -5.34 29.10 58.16
C LYS A 104 -5.68 30.53 58.56
N SER A 105 -6.19 31.35 57.65
CA SER A 105 -6.58 32.73 57.97
C SER A 105 -7.74 32.79 58.98
N LYS A 106 -8.62 31.80 58.95
CA LYS A 106 -9.69 31.59 59.95
C LYS A 106 -9.22 30.89 61.24
N LYS A 107 -7.93 30.58 61.38
CA LYS A 107 -7.33 29.83 62.51
C LYS A 107 -7.97 28.44 62.75
N ALA A 108 -8.56 27.86 61.72
CA ALA A 108 -9.18 26.53 61.78
C ALA A 108 -8.17 25.39 61.55
N LEU A 109 -6.92 25.71 61.17
CA LEU A 109 -5.83 24.76 60.96
C LEU A 109 -4.52 25.29 61.55
N THR A 110 -3.72 24.38 62.08
CA THR A 110 -2.32 24.59 62.45
C THR A 110 -1.39 24.49 61.22
N ILE A 111 -0.13 24.90 61.40
CA ILE A 111 0.90 24.79 60.36
C ILE A 111 1.20 23.32 60.04
N ALA A 112 1.20 22.44 61.05
CA ALA A 112 1.45 21.02 60.88
C ALA A 112 0.36 20.35 60.03
N GLU A 113 -0.92 20.60 60.36
CA GLU A 113 -2.06 20.07 59.60
C GLU A 113 -2.06 20.57 58.15
N SER A 114 -1.73 21.85 57.93
CA SER A 114 -1.62 22.40 56.57
C SER A 114 -0.55 21.71 55.74
N LYS A 115 0.62 21.40 56.33
CA LYS A 115 1.69 20.67 55.64
C LYS A 115 1.29 19.23 55.33
N GLN A 116 0.59 18.58 56.25
CA GLN A 116 0.11 17.21 56.05
C GLN A 116 -0.94 17.13 54.93
N ILE A 117 -1.85 18.10 54.82
CA ILE A 117 -2.89 18.14 53.78
C ILE A 117 -2.30 18.41 52.38
N LEU A 118 -1.25 19.24 52.29
CA LEU A 118 -0.61 19.61 51.02
C LEU A 118 0.51 18.67 50.59
N ALA A 119 0.80 17.64 51.37
CA ALA A 119 1.74 16.59 50.98
C ALA A 119 1.04 15.64 50.00
N ASN A 120 1.56 15.55 48.78
CA ASN A 120 1.15 14.55 47.78
C ASN A 120 1.65 13.15 48.16
#